data_AF-A0A8T3V5I5-F1
#
_entry.id   AF-A0A8T3V5I5-F1
#
_cell.length_a   1.000
_cell.length_b   1.000
_cell.length_c   1.000
_cell.angle_alpha   90.00
_cell.angle_beta   90.00
_cell.angle_gamma   90.00
#
_symmetry.space_group_name_H-M   'P 1'
#
loop_
_entity.id
_entity.type
_entity.pdbx_description
1 polymer ?
#
loop_
_entity_poly.entity_id
_entity_poly.type
_entity_poly.pdbx_seq_one_letter_code
_entity_poly.pdbx_strand_id
1 'polypeptide(L)'
;MDKVQKVNEKIMIIGIIVGFALGIYLGIDHDDLNFWLILVQWVFFTSLILTLISAVGGYYANMRDKSVEFNIISVIRVFVLNLAVVAVSASFGFVFCSIAIGNFSTAY
;
A
#
# COMPACT_ATOMS: atom_id res chain seq x y z
N MET A 1 -22.10 2.26 8.84
CA MET A 1 -20.74 1.95 8.36
C MET A 1 -20.58 2.62 7.01
N ASP A 2 -19.73 3.64 6.98
CA ASP A 2 -19.68 4.64 5.92
C ASP A 2 -19.30 4.05 4.58
N LYS A 3 -20.00 4.48 3.51
CA LYS A 3 -19.75 4.02 2.12
C LYS A 3 -18.27 4.18 1.71
N VAL A 4 -17.57 5.17 2.27
CA VAL A 4 -16.13 5.42 2.12
C VAL A 4 -15.28 4.26 2.65
N GLN A 5 -15.67 3.67 3.78
CA GLN A 5 -14.94 2.56 4.39
C GLN A 5 -15.01 1.30 3.52
N LYS A 6 -16.16 1.01 2.91
CA LYS A 6 -16.34 -0.10 1.95
C LYS A 6 -15.54 0.07 0.66
N VAL A 7 -15.37 1.31 0.19
CA VAL A 7 -14.51 1.61 -0.97
C VAL A 7 -13.05 1.40 -0.59
N ASN A 8 -12.66 1.85 0.60
CA ASN A 8 -11.30 1.68 1.09
C ASN A 8 -10.91 0.21 1.28
N GLU A 9 -11.81 -0.63 1.80
CA GLU A 9 -11.58 -2.09 1.94
C GLU A 9 -11.25 -2.75 0.59
N LYS A 10 -11.90 -2.33 -0.50
CA LYS A 10 -11.60 -2.86 -1.85
C LYS A 10 -10.26 -2.35 -2.37
N ILE A 11 -9.95 -1.08 -2.13
CA ILE A 11 -8.70 -0.45 -2.57
C ILE A 11 -7.50 -1.02 -1.79
N MET A 12 -7.70 -1.43 -0.54
CA MET A 12 -6.65 -2.07 0.27
C MET A 12 -6.10 -3.35 -0.38
N ILE A 13 -6.91 -4.12 -1.12
CA ILE A 13 -6.44 -5.31 -1.85
C ILE A 13 -5.35 -4.92 -2.86
N ILE A 14 -5.51 -3.78 -3.54
CA ILE A 14 -4.50 -3.26 -4.47
C ILE A 14 -3.22 -2.90 -3.71
N GLY A 15 -3.36 -2.25 -2.55
CA GLY A 15 -2.23 -1.95 -1.68
C GLY A 15 -1.46 -3.19 -1.22
N ILE A 16 -2.16 -4.28 -0.91
CA ILE A 16 -1.55 -5.57 -0.55
C ILE A 16 -0.76 -6.14 -1.73
N ILE A 17 -1.37 -6.24 -2.91
CA ILE A 17 -0.74 -6.81 -4.10
C ILE A 17 0.51 -6.01 -4.49
N VAL A 18 0.38 -4.67 -4.58
CA VAL A 18 1.49 -3.79 -4.95
C VAL A 18 2.58 -3.82 -3.89
N GLY A 19 2.23 -3.73 -2.61
CA GLY A 19 3.18 -3.83 -1.51
C GLY A 19 3.96 -5.14 -1.57
N PHE A 20 3.27 -6.28 -1.71
CA PHE A 20 3.92 -7.59 -1.80
C PHE A 20 4.88 -7.70 -2.99
N ALA A 21 4.50 -7.21 -4.16
CA ALA A 21 5.35 -7.19 -5.35
C ALA A 21 6.62 -6.31 -5.16
N LEU A 22 6.46 -5.13 -4.54
CA LEU A 22 7.59 -4.27 -4.18
C LEU A 22 8.54 -4.96 -3.19
N GLY A 23 7.99 -5.72 -2.24
CA GLY A 23 8.75 -6.54 -1.31
C GLY A 23 9.59 -7.62 -2.00
N ILE A 24 8.99 -8.35 -2.96
CA ILE A 24 9.71 -9.36 -3.76
C ILE A 24 10.84 -8.70 -4.54
N TYR A 25 10.58 -7.56 -5.18
CA TYR A 25 11.58 -6.83 -5.94
C TYR A 25 12.79 -6.46 -5.08
N LEU A 26 12.56 -5.99 -3.85
CA LEU A 26 13.65 -5.72 -2.91
C LEU A 26 14.36 -7.00 -2.48
N GLY A 27 13.65 -8.10 -2.27
CA GLY A 27 14.25 -9.36 -1.83
C GLY A 27 15.32 -9.89 -2.79
N ILE A 28 15.17 -9.61 -4.09
CA ILE A 28 16.13 -10.01 -5.14
C ILE A 28 17.45 -9.24 -5.01
N ASP A 29 17.40 -7.91 -4.86
CA ASP A 29 18.59 -7.03 -4.82
C ASP A 29 18.71 -6.30 -3.46
N HIS A 30 18.65 -7.05 -2.36
CA HIS A 30 18.56 -6.50 -1.01
C HIS A 30 19.86 -5.90 -0.46
N ASP A 31 20.99 -6.13 -1.13
CA ASP A 31 22.31 -5.67 -0.70
C ASP A 31 22.58 -4.18 -1.05
N ASP A 32 21.77 -3.57 -1.92
CA ASP A 32 21.94 -2.17 -2.33
C ASP A 32 21.03 -1.22 -1.53
N LEU A 33 21.65 -0.33 -0.75
CA LEU A 33 20.97 0.71 0.03
C LEU A 33 20.05 1.60 -0.83
N ASN A 34 20.38 1.81 -2.10
CA ASN A 34 19.55 2.61 -3.01
C ASN A 34 18.19 1.94 -3.24
N PHE A 35 18.14 0.62 -3.32
CA PHE A 35 16.88 -0.11 -3.50
C PHE A 35 15.98 -0.01 -2.27
N TRP A 36 16.55 0.06 -1.06
CA TRP A 36 15.79 0.33 0.16
C TRP A 36 15.16 1.72 0.16
N LEU A 37 15.92 2.75 -0.24
CA LEU A 37 15.41 4.11 -0.37
C LEU A 37 14.30 4.20 -1.42
N ILE A 38 14.50 3.54 -2.57
CA ILE A 38 13.51 3.43 -3.64
C ILE A 38 12.24 2.73 -3.11
N LEU A 39 12.37 1.64 -2.33
CA LEU A 39 11.22 0.96 -1.75
C LEU A 39 10.40 1.89 -0.84
N VAL A 40 11.05 2.61 0.08
CA VAL A 40 10.37 3.56 0.98
C VAL A 40 9.61 4.61 0.17
N GLN A 41 10.22 5.14 -0.89
CA GLN A 41 9.57 6.09 -1.79
C GLN A 41 8.34 5.47 -2.48
N TRP A 42 8.45 4.25 -3.02
CA TRP A 42 7.33 3.57 -3.68
C TRP A 42 6.19 3.23 -2.72
N VAL A 43 6.50 2.81 -1.49
CA VAL A 43 5.51 2.59 -0.42
C VAL A 43 4.76 3.89 -0.15
N PHE A 44 5.47 5.01 -0.02
CA PHE A 44 4.87 6.33 0.21
C PHE A 44 3.99 6.76 -0.97
N PHE A 45 4.51 6.72 -2.21
CA PHE A 45 3.77 7.12 -3.40
C PHE A 45 2.53 6.27 -3.64
N THR A 46 2.64 4.95 -3.50
CA THR A 46 1.52 4.03 -3.64
C THR A 46 0.43 4.36 -2.61
N SER A 47 0.82 4.61 -1.36
CA SER A 47 -0.11 4.95 -0.29
C SER A 47 -0.82 6.28 -0.55
N LEU A 48 -0.11 7.27 -1.09
CA LEU A 48 -0.67 8.55 -1.48
C LEU A 48 -1.70 8.38 -2.62
N ILE A 49 -1.35 7.63 -3.66
CA ILE A 49 -2.25 7.35 -4.80
C ILE A 49 -3.51 6.63 -4.32
N LEU A 50 -3.38 5.57 -3.52
CA LEU A 50 -4.53 4.83 -2.99
C LEU A 50 -5.43 5.73 -2.13
N THR A 51 -4.84 6.63 -1.35
CA THR A 51 -5.59 7.60 -0.55
C THR A 51 -6.36 8.57 -1.42
N LEU A 52 -5.74 9.10 -2.48
CA LEU A 52 -6.40 10.00 -3.41
C LEU A 52 -7.57 9.30 -4.12
N ILE A 53 -7.39 8.05 -4.54
CA ILE A 53 -8.47 7.26 -5.15
C ILE A 53 -9.61 7.05 -4.15
N SER A 54 -9.31 6.69 -2.89
CA SER A 54 -10.32 6.55 -1.83
C SER A 54 -11.05 7.87 -1.55
N ALA A 55 -10.32 8.99 -1.51
CA ALA A 55 -10.88 10.31 -1.26
C ALA A 55 -11.80 10.77 -2.41
N VAL A 56 -11.36 10.61 -3.66
CA VAL A 56 -12.15 10.93 -4.86
C VAL A 56 -13.36 10.01 -4.96
N GLY A 57 -13.19 8.70 -4.76
CA GLY A 57 -14.29 7.74 -4.77
C GLY A 57 -15.33 8.03 -3.68
N GLY A 58 -14.88 8.43 -2.48
CA GLY A 58 -15.75 8.88 -1.40
C GLY A 58 -16.49 10.17 -1.74
N TYR A 59 -15.82 11.15 -2.33
CA TYR A 59 -16.42 12.41 -2.78
C TYR A 59 -17.49 12.19 -3.84
N TYR A 60 -17.21 11.39 -4.88
CA TYR A 60 -18.18 11.06 -5.94
C TYR A 60 -19.37 10.25 -5.43
N ALA A 61 -19.14 9.29 -4.53
CA ALA A 61 -20.21 8.52 -3.90
C ALA A 61 -21.13 9.41 -3.05
N ASN A 62 -20.57 10.45 -2.43
CA ASN A 62 -21.30 11.38 -1.57
C ASN A 62 -21.91 12.57 -2.33
N MET A 63 -21.42 12.94 -3.53
CA MET A 63 -22.08 13.96 -4.38
C MET A 63 -23.52 13.58 -4.78
N ARG A 64 -23.87 12.28 -4.71
CA ARG A 64 -25.26 11.82 -4.90
C ARG A 64 -26.15 12.02 -3.68
N ASP A 65 -25.59 12.12 -2.48
CA ASP A 65 -26.30 12.34 -1.21
C ASP A 65 -25.87 13.70 -0.63
N LYS A 66 -26.60 14.75 -0.99
CA LYS A 66 -26.32 16.17 -0.72
C LYS A 66 -26.12 16.53 0.78
N SER A 67 -24.98 16.23 1.42
CA SER A 67 -24.53 16.91 2.67
C SER A 67 -23.27 16.30 3.30
N VAL A 68 -22.09 16.40 2.68
CA VAL A 68 -20.85 16.03 3.39
C VAL A 68 -19.78 17.10 3.21
N GLU A 69 -19.42 17.76 4.31
CA GLU A 69 -18.25 18.62 4.42
C GLU A 69 -16.97 17.81 4.27
N PHE A 70 -15.98 18.35 3.56
CA PHE A 70 -14.69 17.71 3.36
C PHE A 70 -13.94 17.60 4.69
N ASN A 71 -13.81 16.39 5.24
CA ASN A 71 -13.13 16.14 6.50
C ASN A 71 -11.67 15.66 6.26
N ILE A 72 -10.72 16.56 6.46
CA ILE A 72 -9.28 16.29 6.29
C ILE A 72 -8.74 15.20 7.24
N ILE A 73 -9.30 15.07 8.45
CA ILE A 73 -8.89 14.06 9.43
C ILE A 73 -9.20 12.66 8.89
N SER A 74 -10.33 12.50 8.20
CA SER A 74 -10.70 11.23 7.57
C SER A 74 -9.68 10.83 6.49
N VAL A 75 -9.27 11.78 5.64
CA VAL A 75 -8.27 11.55 4.59
C VAL A 75 -6.92 11.13 5.19
N ILE A 76 -6.47 11.80 6.26
CA ILE A 76 -5.22 11.44 6.95
C ILE A 76 -5.29 10.03 7.53
N ARG A 77 -6.41 9.65 8.15
CA ARG A 77 -6.59 8.27 8.68
C ARG A 77 -6.52 7.22 7.57
N VAL A 78 -7.16 7.49 6.43
CA VAL A 78 -7.10 6.62 5.26
C VAL A 78 -5.67 6.51 4.72
N PHE A 79 -4.94 7.62 4.70
CA PHE A 79 -3.53 7.63 4.31
C PHE A 79 -2.66 6.76 5.21
N VAL A 80 -2.75 6.97 6.52
CA VAL A 80 -1.98 6.18 7.50
C VAL A 80 -2.32 4.68 7.38
N LEU A 81 -3.61 4.36 7.16
CA LEU A 81 -4.03 2.98 6.96
C LEU A 81 -3.43 2.37 5.68
N ASN A 82 -3.51 3.08 4.56
CA ASN A 82 -2.90 2.61 3.30
C ASN A 82 -1.39 2.46 3.43
N LEU A 83 -0.73 3.41 4.11
CA LEU A 83 0.71 3.36 4.39
C LEU A 83 1.09 2.10 5.17
N ALA A 84 0.36 1.82 6.25
CA ALA A 84 0.61 0.62 7.06
C ALA A 84 0.39 -0.66 6.24
N VAL A 85 -0.69 -0.74 5.46
CA VAL A 85 -1.02 -1.91 4.65
C VAL A 85 0.05 -2.19 3.59
N VAL A 86 0.47 -1.16 2.85
CA VAL A 86 1.48 -1.31 1.79
C VAL A 86 2.85 -1.66 2.40
N ALA A 87 3.25 -1.00 3.49
CA ALA A 87 4.52 -1.27 4.17
C ALA A 87 4.59 -2.70 4.73
N VAL A 88 3.54 -3.14 5.44
CA VAL A 88 3.47 -4.50 6.00
C VAL A 88 3.51 -5.53 4.87
N SER A 89 2.75 -5.31 3.80
CA SER A 89 2.72 -6.24 2.66
C SER A 89 4.07 -6.32 1.95
N ALA A 90 4.80 -5.20 1.83
CA ALA A 90 6.16 -5.18 1.32
C ALA A 90 7.14 -5.94 2.22
N SER A 91 7.04 -5.80 3.54
CA SER A 91 7.83 -6.62 4.47
C SER A 91 7.56 -8.12 4.30
N PHE A 92 6.30 -8.53 4.11
CA PHE A 92 5.97 -9.92 3.82
C PHE A 92 6.56 -10.40 2.50
N GLY A 93 6.42 -9.62 1.41
CA GLY A 93 6.99 -9.97 0.11
C GLY A 93 8.51 -10.14 0.16
N PHE A 94 9.19 -9.25 0.89
CA PHE A 94 10.63 -9.33 1.14
C PHE A 94 11.00 -10.64 1.83
N VAL A 95 10.39 -10.95 2.98
CA VAL A 95 10.68 -12.18 3.74
C VAL A 95 10.47 -13.44 2.89
N PHE A 96 9.37 -13.52 2.15
CA PHE A 96 9.11 -14.65 1.24
C PHE A 96 10.19 -14.80 0.18
N CYS A 97 10.61 -13.70 -0.43
CA CYS A 97 11.63 -13.70 -1.46
C CYS A 97 13.01 -14.07 -0.90
N SER A 98 13.40 -13.52 0.25
CA SER A 98 14.66 -13.84 0.92
C SER A 98 14.77 -15.32 1.31
N ILE A 99 13.67 -15.92 1.78
CA ILE A 99 13.64 -17.37 2.07
C ILE A 99 13.78 -18.17 0.77
N ALA A 100 13.09 -17.78 -0.30
CA ALA A 100 13.18 -18.47 -1.59
C ALA A 100 14.62 -18.43 -2.14
N ILE A 101 15.24 -17.25 -2.20
CA ILE A 101 16.62 -17.08 -2.68
C ILE A 101 17.61 -17.83 -1.76
N GLY A 102 17.47 -17.73 -0.43
CA GLY A 102 18.31 -18.46 0.52
C GLY A 102 18.23 -19.98 0.32
N ASN A 103 17.03 -20.52 0.08
CA ASN A 103 16.83 -21.93 -0.22
C ASN A 103 17.40 -22.35 -1.59
N PHE A 104 17.36 -21.49 -2.61
CA PHE A 104 17.98 -21.80 -3.91
C PHE A 104 19.51 -21.67 -3.88
N SER A 105 20.08 -20.77 -3.06
CA SER A 105 21.54 -20.60 -2.94
C SER A 105 22.25 -21.75 -2.23
N THR A 106 21.53 -22.46 -1.35
CA THR A 106 22.07 -23.59 -0.56
C THR A 106 21.91 -24.95 -1.25
N ALA A 107 21.20 -24.99 -2.40
CA ALA A 107 20.98 -26.19 -3.19
C ALA A 107 22.07 -26.42 -4.27
N TYR A 108 23.03 -25.51 -4.41
CA TYR A 108 24.21 -25.60 -5.28
C TYR A 108 25.48 -25.73 -4.44
#